data_AF-A0A2N2A7T6-F1
#
_entry.id   AF-A0A2N2A7T6-F1
#
_cell.length_a   1.000
_cell.length_b   1.000
_cell.length_c   1.000
_cell.angle_alpha   90.00
_cell.angle_beta   90.00
_cell.angle_gamma   90.00
#
_symmetry.space_group_name_H-M   'P 1'
#
loop_
_entity.id
_entity.type
_entity.pdbx_description
1 polymer ?
#
loop_
_entity_poly.entity_id
_entity_poly.type
_entity_poly.pdbx_seq_one_letter_code
_entity_poly.pdbx_strand_id
1 'polypeptide(L)' 'MSKALAGRPEVVPSLPAGVVTAWINRDSGLLAQPGSPDAIAEFFKLEDIARLEANTANAQPKTSDREAFDIF' A
#
# COMPACT_ATOMS: atom_id res chain seq x y z
N MET A 1 25.90 17.02 -6.48
CA MET A 1 24.87 17.57 -5.58
C MET A 1 25.42 18.03 -4.22
N SER A 2 26.26 17.26 -3.52
CA SER A 2 26.79 17.60 -2.17
C SER A 2 27.25 19.07 -2.00
N LYS A 3 28.11 19.59 -2.87
CA LYS A 3 28.60 20.99 -2.79
C LYS A 3 27.52 22.05 -3.03
N ALA A 4 26.49 21.75 -3.84
CA ALA A 4 25.43 22.71 -4.19
C ALA A 4 24.35 22.82 -3.10
N LEU A 5 24.17 21.76 -2.31
CA LEU A 5 23.21 21.71 -1.20
C LEU A 5 23.86 22.05 0.15
N ALA A 6 25.18 22.24 0.19
CA ALA A 6 25.90 22.60 1.41
C ALA A 6 25.32 23.87 2.04
N GLY A 7 24.87 23.77 3.30
CA GLY A 7 24.27 24.87 4.06
C GLY A 7 22.84 25.23 3.65
N ARG A 8 22.20 24.51 2.71
CA ARG A 8 20.79 24.68 2.42
C ARG A 8 19.93 23.86 3.39
N PRO A 9 18.86 24.43 3.95
CA PRO A 9 17.93 23.66 4.76
C PRO A 9 17.25 22.60 3.90
N GLU A 10 16.93 21.47 4.53
CA GLU A 10 16.04 20.49 3.94
C GLU A 10 14.63 21.09 3.81
N VAL A 11 14.00 20.86 2.65
CA VAL A 11 12.64 21.31 2.38
C VAL A 11 11.82 20.09 1.99
N VAL A 12 10.96 19.65 2.90
CA VAL A 12 10.01 18.57 2.64
C VAL A 12 8.76 19.19 1.99
N PRO A 13 8.40 18.80 0.76
CA PRO A 13 7.18 19.30 0.13
C PRO A 13 5.95 18.80 0.89
N SER A 14 4.92 19.64 0.97
CA SER A 14 3.62 19.22 1.47
C SER A 14 2.99 18.18 0.56
N LEU A 15 2.23 17.24 1.14
CA LEU A 15 1.49 16.26 0.35
C LEU A 15 0.49 16.98 -0.58
N PRO A 16 0.54 16.74 -1.90
CA PRO A 16 -0.40 17.36 -2.82
C PRO A 16 -1.85 16.88 -2.59
N ALA A 17 -2.81 17.71 -2.98
CA ALA A 17 -4.21 17.27 -3.06
C ALA A 17 -4.35 16.09 -4.03
N GLY A 18 -5.16 15.10 -3.67
CA GLY A 18 -5.35 13.89 -4.47
C GLY A 18 -4.23 12.86 -4.35
N VAL A 19 -3.28 13.03 -3.42
CA VAL A 19 -2.33 11.99 -3.02
C VAL A 19 -2.68 11.51 -1.62
N VAL A 20 -2.67 10.20 -1.42
CA VAL A 20 -2.90 9.54 -0.12
C VAL A 20 -1.77 8.55 0.16
N THR A 21 -1.69 8.10 1.41
CA THR A 21 -0.75 7.05 1.81
C THR A 21 -1.52 5.78 2.13
N ALA A 22 -1.06 4.64 1.61
CA ALA A 22 -1.60 3.32 1.93
C ALA A 22 -0.49 2.38 2.39
N TRP A 23 -0.86 1.39 3.20
CA TRP A 23 0.05 0.33 3.61
C TRP A 23 -0.05 -0.83 2.63
N ILE A 24 1.08 -1.19 2.03
CA ILE A 24 1.18 -2.27 1.05
C ILE A 24 2.19 -3.31 1.51
N ASN A 25 2.00 -4.56 1.07
CA ASN A 25 3.05 -5.56 1.17
C ASN A 25 4.18 -5.20 0.19
N ARG A 26 5.42 -5.16 0.68
CA ARG A 26 6.60 -4.77 -0.12
C ARG A 26 6.78 -5.61 -1.39
N ASP A 27 6.49 -6.90 -1.34
CA ASP A 27 6.79 -7.83 -2.42
C ASP A 27 5.69 -7.85 -3.48
N SER A 28 4.42 -7.78 -3.06
CA SER A 28 3.27 -7.86 -3.98
C SER A 28 2.75 -6.50 -4.46
N GLY A 29 3.02 -5.42 -3.72
CA GLY A 29 2.45 -4.10 -3.98
C GLY A 29 0.94 -4.00 -3.70
N LEU A 30 0.33 -5.04 -3.14
CA LEU A 30 -1.08 -5.08 -2.76
C LEU A 30 -1.28 -4.53 -1.34
N LEU A 31 -2.52 -4.18 -0.97
CA LEU A 31 -2.80 -3.71 0.39
C LEU A 31 -2.33 -4.74 1.42
N ALA A 32 -1.58 -4.25 2.40
CA ALA A 32 -1.13 -5.08 3.50
C ALA A 32 -2.31 -5.38 4.43
N GLN A 33 -2.34 -6.61 4.95
CA GLN A 33 -3.21 -6.92 6.07
C GLN A 33 -2.73 -6.18 7.33
N PRO A 34 -3.64 -5.78 8.23
CA PRO A 34 -3.26 -5.17 9.49
C PRO A 34 -2.25 -6.02 10.27
N GLY A 35 -1.15 -5.40 10.71
CA GLY A 35 -0.10 -6.08 11.47
C GLY A 35 0.89 -6.89 10.62
N SER A 36 0.78 -6.88 9.29
CA SER A 36 1.77 -7.51 8.40
C SER A 36 3.17 -6.91 8.64
N PRO A 37 4.19 -7.73 8.98
CA PRO A 37 5.53 -7.24 9.29
C PRO A 37 6.23 -6.61 8.09
N ASP A 38 5.87 -7.05 6.87
CA ASP A 38 6.43 -6.55 5.61
C ASP A 38 5.63 -5.38 5.02
N ALA A 39 4.73 -4.79 5.81
CA ALA A 39 3.98 -3.62 5.38
C ALA A 39 4.87 -2.38 5.28
N ILE A 40 4.79 -1.69 4.16
CA ILE A 40 5.43 -0.39 3.94
C ILE A 40 4.38 0.66 3.58
N ALA A 41 4.64 1.91 3.93
CA ALA A 41 3.81 3.04 3.53
C ALA A 41 4.25 3.53 2.15
N GLU A 42 3.30 3.72 1.24
CA GLU A 42 3.53 4.19 -0.13
C GLU A 42 2.50 5.25 -0.53
N PHE A 43 2.88 6.15 -1.44
CA PHE A 43 2.01 7.22 -1.92
C PHE A 43 1.22 6.78 -3.17
N PHE A 44 -0.08 7.07 -3.17
CA PHE A 44 -0.98 6.75 -4.27
C PHE A 44 -1.80 7.96 -4.67
N LYS A 45 -2.22 8.01 -5.93
CA LYS A 45 -3.30 8.91 -6.32
C LYS A 45 -4.60 8.42 -5.68
N LEU A 46 -5.39 9.34 -5.16
CA LEU A 46 -6.68 9.06 -4.55
C LEU A 46 -7.61 8.30 -5.50
N GLU A 47 -7.61 8.67 -6.78
CA GLU A 47 -8.42 8.03 -7.83
C GLU A 47 -8.06 6.56 -8.10
N ASP A 48 -6.86 6.13 -7.72
CA ASP A 48 -6.36 4.77 -7.97
C ASP A 48 -6.57 3.82 -6.77
N ILE A 49 -7.01 4.32 -5.62
CA ILE A 49 -7.22 3.49 -4.42
C ILE A 49 -8.25 2.38 -4.65
N ALA A 50 -9.36 2.69 -5.31
CA ALA A 50 -10.37 1.68 -5.62
C ALA A 50 -9.82 0.54 -6.51
N ARG A 51 -8.88 0.86 -7.41
CA ARG A 51 -8.21 -0.14 -8.24
C ARG A 51 -7.29 -1.02 -7.40
N LEU A 52 -6.55 -0.44 -6.46
CA LEU A 52 -5.67 -1.16 -5.55
C LEU A 52 -6.46 -2.14 -4.66
N GLU A 53 -7.61 -1.71 -4.14
CA GLU A 53 -8.54 -2.56 -3.39
C GLU A 53 -9.05 -3.73 -4.22
N ALA A 54 -9.53 -3.46 -5.44
CA ALA A 54 -10.02 -4.50 -6.35
C ALA A 54 -8.93 -5.52 -6.70
N ASN A 55 -7.70 -5.07 -6.97
CA ASN A 55 -6.57 -5.97 -7.25
C ASN A 55 -6.24 -6.85 -6.04
N THR A 56 -6.26 -6.28 -4.84
CA THR A 56 -6.02 -7.02 -3.59
C THR A 56 -7.09 -8.08 -3.39
N ALA A 57 -8.37 -7.75 -3.58
CA ALA A 57 -9.48 -8.68 -3.44
C ALA A 57 -9.42 -9.85 -4.43
N ASN A 58 -8.95 -9.62 -5.66
CA ASN A 58 -8.80 -10.67 -6.67
C ASN A 58 -7.61 -11.60 -6.41
N ALA A 59 -6.57 -11.11 -5.71
CA ALA A 59 -5.39 -11.90 -5.37
C ALA A 59 -5.60 -12.79 -4.13
N GLN A 60 -6.60 -12.48 -3.30
CA GLN A 60 -6.91 -13.28 -2.12
C GLN A 60 -7.57 -14.60 -2.55
N PRO A 61 -7.05 -15.78 -2.12
CA PRO A 61 -7.69 -17.05 -2.43
C PRO A 61 -9.10 -17.04 -1.87
N LYS A 62 -10.09 -17.25 -2.77
CA LYS A 62 -11.47 -17.51 -2.37
C LYS A 62 -11.49 -18.89 -1.72
N THR A 63 -11.33 -18.96 -0.40
CA THR A 63 -11.74 -20.15 0.34
C THR A 63 -13.19 -20.38 -0.02
N SER A 64 -13.45 -21.40 -0.84
CA SER A 64 -14.82 -21.76 -1.17
C SER A 64 -15.46 -22.22 0.13
N ASP A 65 -16.64 -21.68 0.47
CA ASP A 65 -17.40 -22.05 1.67
C ASP A 65 -17.51 -23.57 1.87
N ARG A 66 -17.37 -24.34 0.78
CA ARG A 66 -17.32 -25.81 0.77
C ARG A 66 -16.21 -26.42 1.65
N GLU A 67 -15.05 -25.79 1.81
CA GLU A 67 -13.97 -26.30 2.69
C GLU A 67 -14.23 -25.97 4.18
N ALA A 68 -14.99 -24.91 4.48
CA ALA A 68 -15.32 -24.52 5.84
C ALA A 68 -16.37 -25.43 6.49
N PHE A 69 -17.18 -26.13 5.68
CA PHE A 69 -18.21 -27.06 6.15
C PHE A 69 -17.79 -28.54 6.15
N ASP A 70 -16.57 -28.88 5.70
CA ASP A 70 -16.07 -30.27 5.63
C ASP A 70 -15.26 -30.69 6.89
N ILE A 71 -15.33 -29.89 7.95
CA ILE A 71 -14.66 -30.10 9.25
C ILE A 71 -15.62 -30.49 10.39
N PHE A 72 -16.89 -30.78 10.09
CA PHE A 72 -17.88 -31.28 11.05
C PHE A 72 -18.60 -32.53 10.55
#